data_AF-A0A927F6H5-F1
#
_entry.id   AF-A0A927F6H5-F1
#
_cell.length_a   1.000
_cell.length_b   1.000
_cell.length_c   1.000
_cell.angle_alpha   90.00
_cell.angle_beta   90.00
_cell.angle_gamma   90.00
#
_symmetry.space_group_name_H-M   'P 1'
#
loop_
_entity.id
_entity.type
_entity.pdbx_description
1 polymer ?
#
loop_
_entity_poly.entity_id
_entity_poly.type
_entity_poly.pdbx_seq_one_letter_code
_entity_poly.pdbx_strand_id
1 'polypeptide(L)' 'ASERNHDHLRALGAVPVTYGDGLVERVRELAPDGVDAALDAAGPEALRASVELVKDRDRVVTMIAMEEAEKLG' A
#
# COMPACT_ATOMS: atom_id res chain seq x y z
N ALA A 1 -5.44 -2.38 -6.04
CA ALA A 1 -6.54 -1.93 -6.93
C ALA A 1 -7.39 -3.12 -7.33
N SER A 2 -8.71 -2.95 -7.46
CA SER A 2 -9.55 -3.99 -8.08
C SER A 2 -9.20 -4.14 -9.56
N GLU A 3 -9.30 -5.36 -10.10
CA GLU A 3 -8.85 -5.69 -11.46
C GLU A 3 -9.50 -4.83 -12.54
N ARG A 4 -10.78 -4.47 -12.35
CA ARG A 4 -11.51 -3.56 -13.28
C ARG A 4 -10.84 -2.21 -13.50
N ASN A 5 -10.01 -1.75 -12.55
CA ASN A 5 -9.32 -0.46 -12.62
C ASN A 5 -7.86 -0.59 -13.09
N HIS A 6 -7.35 -1.81 -13.30
CA HIS A 6 -5.93 -2.01 -13.60
C HIS A 6 -5.52 -1.38 -14.93
N ASP A 7 -6.33 -1.50 -15.98
CA ASP A 7 -6.01 -0.90 -17.27
C ASP A 7 -5.95 0.63 -17.21
N HIS A 8 -6.86 1.24 -16.44
CA HIS A 8 -6.83 2.66 -16.19
C HIS A 8 -5.55 3.09 -15.44
N LEU A 9 -5.16 2.35 -14.41
CA LEU A 9 -3.93 2.63 -13.65
C LEU A 9 -2.66 2.48 -14.51
N ARG A 10 -2.62 1.46 -15.37
CA ARG A 10 -1.52 1.31 -16.35
C ARG A 10 -1.43 2.49 -17.30
N ALA A 11 -2.57 2.99 -17.78
CA ALA A 11 -2.61 4.19 -18.63
C ALA A 11 -2.10 5.45 -17.93
N LEU A 12 -2.17 5.51 -16.60
CA LEU A 12 -1.58 6.57 -15.77
C LEU A 12 -0.10 6.35 -15.42
N GLY A 13 0.50 5.24 -15.87
CA GLY A 13 1.91 4.89 -15.60
C GLY A 13 2.15 4.14 -14.28
N ALA A 14 1.08 3.69 -13.59
CA ALA A 14 1.21 2.91 -12.37
C ALA A 14 1.31 1.40 -12.67
N VAL A 15 1.94 0.65 -11.75
CA VAL A 15 1.93 -0.82 -11.73
C VAL A 15 0.84 -1.29 -10.76
N PRO A 16 -0.32 -1.76 -11.24
CA PRO A 16 -1.41 -2.15 -10.36
C PRO A 16 -1.15 -3.51 -9.70
N VAL A 17 -1.47 -3.61 -8.42
CA VAL A 17 -1.44 -4.85 -7.64
C VAL A 17 -2.84 -5.10 -7.06
N THR A 18 -3.34 -6.33 -7.09
CA THR A 18 -4.66 -6.70 -6.54
C THR A 18 -4.73 -6.47 -5.01
N TYR A 19 -5.88 -6.18 -4.43
CA TYR A 19 -5.99 -6.08 -2.95
C TYR A 19 -6.22 -7.47 -2.31
N GLY A 20 -6.32 -7.50 -0.98
CA GLY A 20 -6.61 -8.71 -0.20
C GLY A 20 -5.36 -9.54 0.11
N ASP A 21 -5.59 -10.76 0.60
CA ASP A 21 -4.56 -11.69 1.04
C ASP A 21 -3.41 -11.81 0.02
N GLY A 22 -2.19 -11.87 0.54
CA GLY A 22 -0.98 -11.92 -0.29
C GLY A 22 -0.52 -10.56 -0.84
N LEU A 23 -1.12 -9.44 -0.39
CA LEU A 23 -0.77 -8.11 -0.90
C LEU A 23 0.71 -7.78 -0.67
N VAL A 24 1.22 -8.04 0.53
CA VAL A 24 2.61 -7.74 0.89
C VAL A 24 3.58 -8.51 0.02
N GLU A 25 3.33 -9.81 -0.18
CA GLU A 25 4.13 -10.71 -0.99
C GLU A 25 4.16 -10.22 -2.44
N ARG A 26 2.99 -9.89 -3.00
CA ARG A 26 2.89 -9.36 -4.38
C ARG A 26 3.60 -8.02 -4.56
N VAL A 27 3.63 -7.16 -3.54
CA VAL A 27 4.42 -5.92 -3.60
C VAL A 27 5.92 -6.23 -3.50
N ARG A 28 6.34 -7.15 -2.63
CA ARG A 28 7.76 -7.55 -2.52
C ARG A 28 8.29 -8.20 -3.80
N GLU A 29 7.47 -8.92 -4.56
CA GLU A 29 7.85 -9.45 -5.88
C GLU A 29 8.23 -8.32 -6.87
N LEU A 30 7.61 -7.15 -6.74
CA LEU A 30 7.90 -5.97 -7.58
C LEU A 30 8.97 -5.05 -6.98
N ALA A 31 9.03 -4.97 -5.65
CA ALA A 31 9.95 -4.15 -4.88
C ALA A 31 10.57 -4.99 -3.75
N PRO A 32 11.60 -5.82 -4.04
CA PRO A 32 12.18 -6.75 -3.07
C PRO A 32 12.76 -6.07 -1.83
N ASP A 33 13.26 -4.85 -1.99
CA ASP A 33 13.82 -4.04 -0.90
C ASP A 33 12.75 -3.22 -0.15
N GLY A 34 11.47 -3.40 -0.46
CA GLY A 34 10.37 -2.60 0.06
C GLY A 34 10.16 -1.29 -0.71
N VAL A 35 9.16 -0.53 -0.27
CA VAL A 35 8.78 0.76 -0.87
C VAL A 35 9.37 1.93 -0.09
N ASP A 36 9.61 3.05 -0.78
CA ASP A 36 10.21 4.24 -0.14
C ASP A 36 9.19 5.10 0.62
N ALA A 37 7.90 5.01 0.28
CA ALA A 37 6.81 5.72 0.94
C ALA A 37 5.47 5.03 0.64
N ALA A 38 4.46 5.26 1.49
CA ALA A 38 3.11 4.76 1.28
C ALA A 38 2.04 5.81 1.59
N LEU A 39 1.01 5.85 0.74
CA LEU A 39 -0.18 6.67 0.91
C LEU A 39 -1.41 5.77 0.99
N ASP A 40 -2.01 5.69 2.17
CA ASP A 40 -3.22 4.91 2.42
C ASP A 40 -4.49 5.76 2.26
N ALA A 41 -5.36 5.29 1.38
CA ALA A 41 -6.73 5.76 1.20
C ALA A 41 -7.73 4.57 1.14
N ALA A 42 -7.32 3.38 1.61
CA ALA A 42 -8.09 2.15 1.53
C ALA A 42 -8.58 1.66 2.90
N GLY A 43 -7.79 1.87 3.96
CA GLY A 43 -8.23 1.68 5.34
C GLY A 43 -7.25 0.86 6.19
N PRO A 44 -7.65 0.48 7.42
CA PRO A 44 -6.75 -0.09 8.42
C PRO A 44 -5.93 -1.30 7.96
N GLU A 45 -6.51 -2.19 7.17
CA GLU A 45 -5.80 -3.37 6.65
C GLU A 45 -4.69 -2.99 5.66
N ALA A 46 -4.99 -2.10 4.71
CA ALA A 46 -4.02 -1.61 3.74
C ALA A 46 -2.93 -0.75 4.40
N LEU A 47 -3.28 -0.01 5.46
CA LEU A 47 -2.31 0.75 6.24
C LEU A 47 -1.30 -0.18 6.93
N ARG A 48 -1.73 -1.28 7.54
CA ARG A 48 -0.82 -2.25 8.15
C ARG A 48 0.14 -2.85 7.13
N ALA A 49 -0.37 -3.24 5.96
CA ALA A 49 0.47 -3.73 4.87
C ALA A 49 1.48 -2.65 4.41
N SER A 50 1.05 -1.39 4.35
CA SER A 50 1.91 -0.26 4.00
C SER A 50 3.06 -0.06 4.99
N VAL A 51 2.78 -0.14 6.30
CA VAL A 51 3.80 -0.06 7.35
C VAL A 51 4.78 -1.23 7.30
N GLU A 52 4.33 -2.42 6.92
CA GLU A 52 5.22 -3.58 6.75
C GLU A 52 6.15 -3.43 5.52
N LEU A 53 5.68 -2.77 4.47
CA LEU A 53 6.39 -2.66 3.20
C LEU A 53 7.36 -1.48 3.13
N VAL A 54 7.10 -0.42 3.89
CA VAL A 54 7.91 0.80 3.84
C VAL A 54 9.24 0.60 4.57
N LYS A 55 10.31 1.19 4.04
CA LYS A 55 11.64 1.19 4.69
C LYS A 55 11.71 2.12 5.90
N ASP A 56 10.93 3.20 5.86
CA ASP A 56 10.90 4.26 6.86
C ASP A 56 9.43 4.56 7.21
N ARG A 57 9.08 4.35 8.49
CA ARG A 57 7.71 4.47 8.97
C ARG A 57 7.22 5.92 9.00
N ASP A 58 8.13 6.89 9.08
CA ASP A 58 7.81 8.32 8.99
C ASP A 58 7.33 8.71 7.57
N ARG A 59 7.42 7.79 6.60
CA ARG A 59 6.98 7.98 5.21
C ARG A 59 5.67 7.28 4.87
N VAL A 60 4.83 7.01 5.88
CA VAL A 60 3.47 6.51 5.71
C VAL A 60 2.47 7.60 6.07
N VAL A 61 1.52 7.86 5.17
CA VAL A 61 0.40 8.78 5.43
C VAL A 61 -0.90 8.04 5.17
N THR A 62 -1.87 8.13 6.10
CA THR A 62 -3.25 7.71 5.85
C THR A 62 -4.17 8.93 5.83
N MET A 63 -5.16 8.90 4.95
CA MET A 63 -6.22 9.92 4.90
C MET A 63 -7.48 9.49 5.64
N ILE A 64 -7.62 8.19 5.98
CA ILE A 64 -8.88 7.64 6.46
C ILE A 64 -8.78 6.74 7.70
N ALA A 65 -7.57 6.30 8.09
CA ALA A 65 -7.37 5.33 9.16
C ALA A 65 -6.55 5.90 10.34
N MET A 66 -6.88 7.11 10.80
CA MET A 66 -6.12 7.83 11.84
C MET A 66 -5.98 7.05 13.16
N GLU A 67 -7.05 6.40 13.62
CA GLU A 67 -7.00 5.58 14.85
C GLU A 67 -6.03 4.40 14.71
N GLU A 68 -5.95 3.81 13.51
CA GLU A 68 -5.00 2.73 13.27
C GLU A 68 -3.57 3.25 13.15
N ALA A 69 -3.38 4.41 12.54
CA ALA A 69 -2.08 5.07 12.47
C ALA A 69 -1.54 5.35 13.89
N GLU A 70 -2.36 5.83 14.81
CA GLU A 70 -1.96 6.05 16.21
C GLU A 70 -1.49 4.76 16.91
N LYS A 71 -2.14 3.62 16.62
CA LYS A 71 -1.76 2.30 17.19
C LYS A 71 -0.46 1.77 16.63
N LEU A 72 -0.23 2.03 15.34
CA LEU A 72 1.01 1.63 14.70
C LEU A 72 2.16 2.52 15.22
N GLY A 73 1.92 3.81 15.42
CA GLY A 73 2.95 4.81 15.66
C GLY A 73 3.79 5.07 14.41
#